data_AF-X0RF38-F1
#
_entry.id   AF-X0RF38-F1
#
_cell.length_a   1.000
_cell.length_b   1.000
_cell.length_c   1.000
_cell.angle_alpha   90.00
_cell.angle_beta   90.00
_cell.angle_gamma   90.00
#
_symmetry.space_group_name_H-M   'P 1'
#
loop_
_entity.id
_entity.type
_entity.pdbx_description
1 polymer ?
#
loop_
_entity_poly.entity_id
_entity_poly.type
_entity_poly.pdbx_seq_one_letter_code
_entity_poly.pdbx_strand_id
1 'polypeptide(L)'
;TVAFGPSGDPRTHHAALELLAQHGLKKTDLSLELLPLPGSLKHMPTMRAVAQTVMNLSSDAGFIDQAAWEALPEHADSAEDPAQDRLRVIAPTISLPDRLVLASPKLDEGLRQRVREILLAADREHPEALRPLHVSSYQPPTEELLEACKRLVESSGGAASLPD
;
A
#
# COMPACT_ATOMS: atom_id res chain seq x y z
N THR A 1 10.57 14.13 -11.29
CA THR A 1 9.74 12.92 -11.53
C THR A 1 9.59 12.12 -10.24
N VAL A 2 8.51 11.35 -10.10
CA VAL A 2 8.23 10.56 -8.89
C VAL A 2 8.23 9.06 -9.20
N ALA A 3 8.90 8.27 -8.36
CA ALA A 3 8.92 6.82 -8.47
C ALA A 3 7.78 6.16 -7.66
N PHE A 4 7.08 5.23 -8.28
CA PHE A 4 6.03 4.44 -7.65
C PHE A 4 6.51 3.00 -7.44
N GLY A 5 5.90 2.28 -6.50
CA GLY A 5 6.04 0.83 -6.40
C GLY A 5 5.42 0.10 -7.60
N PRO A 6 5.13 -1.21 -7.48
CA PRO A 6 4.51 -1.97 -8.55
C PRO A 6 3.20 -1.35 -9.05
N SER A 7 2.95 -1.45 -10.35
CA SER A 7 1.71 -0.93 -10.94
C SER A 7 0.48 -1.66 -10.39
N GLY A 8 -0.56 -0.91 -10.01
CA GLY A 8 -1.79 -1.46 -9.42
C GLY A 8 -1.68 -1.80 -7.92
N ASP A 9 -0.54 -1.57 -7.27
CA ASP A 9 -0.42 -1.80 -5.83
C ASP A 9 -1.27 -0.78 -5.04
N PRO A 10 -2.18 -1.21 -4.16
CA PRO A 10 -3.06 -0.29 -3.43
C PRO A 10 -2.30 0.75 -2.59
N ARG A 11 -1.17 0.36 -1.98
CA ARG A 11 -0.45 1.18 -0.99
C ARG A 11 0.54 2.15 -1.61
N THR A 12 1.21 1.74 -2.68
CA THR A 12 2.31 2.51 -3.29
C THR A 12 1.98 3.09 -4.66
N HIS A 13 0.88 2.64 -5.27
CA HIS A 13 0.34 3.24 -6.49
C HIS A 13 -0.94 4.03 -6.20
N HIS A 14 -2.00 3.39 -5.72
CA HIS A 14 -3.32 4.05 -5.62
C HIS A 14 -3.35 5.09 -4.50
N ALA A 15 -2.88 4.75 -3.30
CA ALA A 15 -2.78 5.70 -2.19
C ALA A 15 -1.82 6.87 -2.50
N ALA A 16 -0.77 6.61 -3.28
CA ALA A 16 0.13 7.65 -3.77
C ALA A 16 -0.56 8.62 -4.72
N LEU A 17 -1.33 8.12 -5.68
CA LEU A 17 -2.11 8.95 -6.60
C LEU A 17 -3.17 9.77 -5.86
N GLU A 18 -3.81 9.19 -4.84
CA GLU A 18 -4.79 9.89 -4.00
C GLU A 18 -4.14 11.06 -3.25
N LEU A 19 -3.00 10.85 -2.61
CA LEU A 19 -2.25 11.90 -1.91
C LEU A 19 -1.87 13.05 -2.86
N LEU A 20 -1.40 12.71 -4.06
CA LEU A 20 -1.02 13.71 -5.07
C LEU A 20 -2.24 14.49 -5.56
N ALA A 21 -3.37 13.80 -5.78
CA ALA A 21 -4.62 14.43 -6.19
C ALA A 21 -5.17 15.40 -5.13
N GLN A 22 -5.08 15.06 -3.84
CA GLN A 22 -5.44 15.96 -2.74
C GLN A 22 -4.63 17.27 -2.76
N HIS A 23 -3.41 17.23 -3.29
CA HIS A 23 -2.53 18.39 -3.43
C HIS A 23 -2.59 19.02 -4.84
N GLY A 24 -3.60 18.67 -5.63
CA GLY A 24 -3.88 19.28 -6.94
C GLY A 24 -3.04 18.75 -8.10
N LEU A 25 -2.24 17.69 -7.88
CA LEU A 25 -1.45 17.06 -8.94
C LEU A 25 -2.27 15.97 -9.63
N LYS A 26 -2.37 16.05 -10.96
CA LYS A 26 -3.03 15.02 -11.77
C LYS A 26 -2.00 14.00 -12.24
N LYS A 27 -2.47 12.78 -12.51
CA LYS A 27 -1.65 11.71 -13.12
C LYS A 27 -0.95 12.16 -14.41
N THR A 28 -1.62 13.00 -15.20
CA THR A 28 -1.06 13.58 -16.43
C THR A 28 0.15 14.46 -16.17
N ASP A 29 0.17 15.19 -15.06
CA ASP A 29 1.25 16.10 -14.68
C ASP A 29 2.51 15.33 -14.25
N LEU A 30 2.34 14.06 -13.90
CA LEU A 30 3.38 13.14 -13.44
C LEU A 30 3.85 12.19 -14.55
N SER A 31 3.22 12.26 -15.72
CA SER A 31 3.50 11.34 -16.80
C SER A 31 4.87 11.58 -17.43
N LEU A 32 5.53 10.49 -17.79
CA LEU A 32 6.79 10.55 -18.51
C LEU A 32 6.50 11.09 -19.92
N GLU A 33 7.12 12.24 -20.24
CA GLU A 33 6.96 12.91 -21.53
C GLU A 33 7.60 12.10 -22.69
N LEU A 34 8.51 11.18 -22.39
CA LEU A 34 9.23 10.34 -23.36
C LEU A 34 9.30 8.89 -22.87
N LEU A 35 8.74 7.99 -23.69
CA LEU A 35 8.81 6.50 -23.74
C LEU A 35 8.97 5.72 -22.39
N PRO A 36 8.15 4.67 -22.15
CA PRO A 36 7.64 3.76 -23.18
C PRO A 36 6.24 4.10 -23.71
N LEU A 37 5.44 4.90 -22.99
CA LEU A 37 4.16 5.42 -23.46
C LEU A 37 3.87 6.79 -22.81
N PRO A 38 3.44 7.82 -23.56
CA PRO A 38 2.93 9.06 -22.98
C PRO A 38 1.85 8.76 -21.95
N GLY A 39 1.88 9.40 -20.77
CA GLY A 39 0.94 9.05 -19.68
C GLY A 39 1.44 7.99 -18.70
N SER A 40 2.59 7.34 -18.97
CA SER A 40 3.17 6.34 -18.07
C SER A 40 3.78 6.97 -16.82
N LEU A 41 3.54 6.36 -15.67
CA LEU A 41 4.25 6.68 -14.44
C LEU A 41 5.52 5.82 -14.34
N LYS A 42 6.48 6.27 -13.52
CA LYS A 42 7.72 5.52 -13.29
C LYS A 42 7.52 4.48 -12.18
N HIS A 43 7.13 3.27 -12.56
CA HIS A 43 7.00 2.13 -11.63
C HIS A 43 8.31 1.38 -11.45
N MET A 44 8.60 1.00 -10.22
CA MET A 44 9.73 0.12 -9.88
C MET A 44 9.20 -1.25 -9.45
N PRO A 45 9.93 -2.34 -9.75
CA PRO A 45 9.50 -3.69 -9.41
C PRO A 45 9.54 -3.98 -7.91
N THR A 46 10.36 -3.24 -7.15
CA THR A 46 10.53 -3.44 -5.70
C THR A 46 10.68 -2.11 -4.97
N MET A 47 10.33 -2.12 -3.69
CA MET A 47 10.46 -0.96 -2.80
C MET A 47 11.91 -0.49 -2.64
N ARG A 48 12.85 -1.45 -2.57
CA ARG A 48 14.29 -1.14 -2.57
C ARG A 48 14.71 -0.40 -3.84
N ALA A 49 14.17 -0.77 -5.00
CA ALA A 49 14.45 -0.09 -6.26
C ALA A 49 13.84 1.32 -6.32
N VAL A 50 12.69 1.56 -5.67
CA VAL A 50 12.17 2.92 -5.45
C VAL A 50 13.18 3.76 -4.68
N ALA A 51 13.63 3.28 -3.52
CA ALA A 51 14.60 3.97 -2.67
C ALA A 51 15.91 4.27 -3.41
N GLN A 52 16.45 3.29 -4.15
CA GLN A 52 17.65 3.44 -4.97
C GLN A 52 17.50 4.55 -6.02
N THR A 53 16.33 4.61 -6.66
CA THR A 53 16.06 5.59 -7.72
C THR A 53 16.08 7.02 -7.17
N VAL A 54 15.58 7.22 -5.95
CA VAL A 54 15.63 8.51 -5.27
C VAL A 54 17.06 8.86 -4.86
N MET A 55 17.80 7.91 -4.28
CA MET A 55 19.20 8.12 -3.90
C MET A 55 20.10 8.47 -5.09
N ASN A 56 19.89 7.81 -6.22
CA ASN A 56 20.66 8.05 -7.45
C ASN A 56 20.19 9.31 -8.21
N LEU A 57 19.34 10.15 -7.59
CA LEU A 57 18.77 11.38 -8.17
C LEU A 57 18.06 11.15 -9.51
N SER A 58 17.61 9.91 -9.75
CA SER A 58 16.86 9.54 -10.95
C SER A 58 15.37 9.86 -10.80
N SER A 59 14.91 10.10 -9.58
CA SER A 59 13.59 10.63 -9.21
C SER A 59 13.74 11.57 -8.02
N ASP A 60 12.92 12.61 -7.95
CA ASP A 60 12.96 13.58 -6.85
C ASP A 60 12.35 13.03 -5.56
N ALA A 61 11.41 12.10 -5.70
CA ALA A 61 10.71 11.43 -4.61
C ALA A 61 10.28 10.02 -5.02
N GLY A 62 9.90 9.21 -4.04
CA GLY A 62 9.37 7.86 -4.27
C GLY A 62 8.40 7.42 -3.18
N PHE A 63 7.47 6.54 -3.54
CA PHE A 63 6.51 5.94 -2.62
C PHE A 63 6.95 4.53 -2.21
N ILE A 64 7.09 4.32 -0.91
CA ILE A 64 7.49 3.05 -0.30
C ILE A 64 6.48 2.69 0.79
N ASP A 65 6.21 1.40 0.94
CA ASP A 65 5.43 0.89 2.07
C ASP A 65 6.20 1.08 3.40
N GLN A 66 5.49 1.39 4.48
CA GLN A 66 6.12 1.65 5.77
C GLN A 66 6.93 0.46 6.30
N ALA A 67 6.46 -0.77 6.15
CA ALA A 67 7.20 -1.95 6.58
C ALA A 67 8.48 -2.13 5.76
N ALA A 68 8.45 -1.77 4.46
CA ALA A 68 9.63 -1.80 3.62
C ALA A 68 10.64 -0.69 3.98
N TRP A 69 10.17 0.49 4.42
CA TRP A 69 11.01 1.55 4.97
C TRP A 69 11.67 1.12 6.28
N GLU A 70 10.90 0.58 7.20
CA GLU A 70 11.38 0.10 8.51
C GLU A 70 12.37 -1.07 8.38
N ALA A 71 12.24 -1.87 7.33
CA ALA A 71 13.18 -2.95 7.01
C ALA A 71 14.51 -2.46 6.41
N LEU A 72 14.64 -1.19 6.03
CA LEU A 72 15.93 -0.63 5.60
C LEU A 72 16.84 -0.46 6.82
N PRO A 73 18.15 -0.69 6.66
CA PRO A 73 19.11 -0.44 7.74
C PRO A 73 19.11 1.05 8.12
N GLU A 74 19.37 1.35 9.39
CA GLU A 74 19.48 2.74 9.86
C GLU A 74 20.62 3.47 9.16
N HIS A 75 21.74 2.77 8.95
CA HIS A 75 22.95 3.27 8.31
C HIS A 75 23.32 2.45 7.08
N ALA A 76 23.79 3.12 6.02
CA ALA A 76 24.21 2.45 4.80
C ALA A 76 25.58 1.79 4.96
N ASP A 77 25.67 0.49 4.61
CA ASP A 77 26.95 -0.24 4.56
C ASP A 77 27.84 0.22 3.39
N SER A 78 27.23 0.74 2.32
CA SER A 78 27.92 1.31 1.16
C SER A 78 27.24 2.58 0.65
N ALA A 79 27.90 3.32 -0.25
CA ALA A 79 27.30 4.52 -0.85
C ALA A 79 26.08 4.21 -1.73
N GLU A 80 25.98 2.98 -2.23
CA GLU A 80 24.92 2.56 -3.13
C GLU A 80 23.74 1.94 -2.37
N ASP A 81 23.92 1.53 -1.11
CA ASP A 81 22.87 0.84 -0.35
C ASP A 81 21.80 1.79 0.20
N PRO A 82 20.50 1.49 -0.03
CA PRO A 82 19.41 2.19 0.63
C PRO A 82 19.43 2.00 2.15
N ALA A 83 19.40 3.11 2.86
CA ALA A 83 19.33 3.19 4.32
C ALA A 83 18.50 4.40 4.76
N GLN A 84 18.05 4.37 6.01
CA GLN A 84 17.17 5.42 6.56
C GLN A 84 17.90 6.76 6.71
N ASP A 85 19.20 6.78 7.02
CA ASP A 85 20.00 8.00 7.13
C ASP A 85 20.27 8.73 5.81
N ARG A 86 20.06 8.06 4.67
CA ARG A 86 20.22 8.62 3.32
C ARG A 86 18.97 9.29 2.77
N LEU A 87 17.83 9.02 3.38
CA LEU A 87 16.51 9.39 2.88
C LEU A 87 15.71 10.03 4.02
N ARG A 88 14.56 10.62 3.70
CA ARG A 88 13.63 11.10 4.71
C ARG A 88 12.20 10.89 4.25
N VAL A 89 11.32 10.61 5.21
CA VAL A 89 9.89 10.58 4.96
C VAL A 89 9.39 12.02 4.88
N ILE A 90 8.74 12.36 3.76
CA ILE A 90 8.20 13.72 3.53
C ILE A 90 6.74 13.79 3.98
N ALA A 91 5.94 12.75 3.64
CA ALA A 91 4.54 12.66 4.00
C ALA A 91 4.09 11.19 3.99
N PRO A 92 3.17 10.79 4.89
CA PRO A 92 2.48 9.50 4.79
C PRO A 92 1.34 9.55 3.77
N THR A 93 1.03 8.40 3.16
CA THR A 93 -0.23 8.22 2.42
C THR A 93 -1.35 7.81 3.38
N ILE A 94 -2.58 7.70 2.86
CA ILE A 94 -3.69 7.11 3.60
C ILE A 94 -3.34 5.69 4.09
N SER A 95 -3.74 5.36 5.32
CA SER A 95 -3.54 4.03 5.90
C SER A 95 -4.47 3.02 5.26
N LEU A 96 -3.93 1.86 4.91
CA LEU A 96 -4.68 0.75 4.33
C LEU A 96 -4.43 -0.55 5.10
N PRO A 97 -5.42 -1.46 5.16
CA PRO A 97 -5.21 -2.76 5.75
C PRO A 97 -4.23 -3.57 4.91
N ASP A 98 -3.38 -4.37 5.56
CA ASP A 98 -2.59 -5.38 4.85
C ASP A 98 -3.48 -6.41 4.17
N ARG A 99 -4.56 -6.82 4.85
CA ARG A 99 -5.56 -7.77 4.34
C ARG A 99 -6.95 -7.45 4.89
N LEU A 100 -7.95 -7.70 4.06
CA LEU A 100 -9.36 -7.67 4.46
C LEU A 100 -9.94 -9.08 4.39
N VAL A 101 -10.67 -9.45 5.44
CA VAL A 101 -11.52 -10.65 5.44
C VAL A 101 -12.95 -10.19 5.19
N LEU A 102 -13.52 -10.64 4.08
CA LEU A 102 -14.89 -10.30 3.68
C LEU A 102 -15.81 -11.49 3.94
N ALA A 103 -16.94 -11.23 4.58
CA ALA A 103 -18.00 -12.21 4.76
C ALA A 103 -19.08 -12.01 3.68
N SER A 104 -19.57 -13.10 3.11
CA SER A 104 -20.71 -13.06 2.18
C SER A 104 -21.96 -12.51 2.88
N PRO A 105 -22.78 -11.68 2.22
CA PRO A 105 -24.04 -11.20 2.79
C PRO A 105 -25.06 -12.34 3.01
N LYS A 106 -24.85 -13.51 2.38
CA LYS A 106 -25.69 -14.70 2.52
C LYS A 106 -25.27 -15.59 3.70
N LEU A 107 -24.18 -15.25 4.39
CA LEU A 107 -23.68 -16.03 5.52
C LEU A 107 -24.61 -15.84 6.72
N ASP A 108 -24.94 -16.94 7.40
CA ASP A 108 -25.70 -16.89 8.65
C ASP A 108 -25.00 -16.04 9.71
N GLU A 109 -25.77 -15.26 10.46
CA GLU A 109 -25.25 -14.31 11.45
C GLU A 109 -24.48 -15.02 12.57
N GLY A 110 -24.99 -16.15 13.04
CA GLY A 110 -24.35 -16.94 14.08
C GLY A 110 -23.01 -17.50 13.62
N LEU A 111 -22.95 -18.00 12.38
CA LEU A 111 -21.70 -18.47 11.78
C LEU A 111 -20.71 -17.31 11.57
N ARG A 112 -21.18 -16.15 11.08
CA ARG A 112 -20.38 -14.96 10.88
C ARG A 112 -19.71 -14.51 12.18
N GLN A 113 -20.48 -14.45 13.27
CA GLN A 113 -19.97 -14.03 14.57
C GLN A 113 -18.94 -15.03 15.11
N ARG A 114 -19.18 -16.34 14.98
CA ARG A 114 -18.23 -17.38 15.41
C ARG A 114 -16.90 -17.30 14.65
N VAL A 115 -16.95 -17.15 13.32
CA VAL A 115 -15.72 -17.01 12.51
C VAL A 115 -14.96 -15.74 12.90
N ARG A 116 -15.67 -14.64 13.12
CA ARG A 116 -15.06 -13.39 13.60
C ARG A 116 -14.34 -13.57 14.93
N GLU A 117 -14.99 -14.20 15.90
CA GLU A 117 -14.39 -14.47 17.22
C GLU A 117 -13.12 -15.33 17.12
N ILE A 118 -13.17 -16.40 16.31
CA ILE A 118 -12.01 -17.27 16.06
C ILE A 118 -10.85 -16.45 15.47
N LEU A 119 -11.10 -15.64 14.44
CA LEU A 119 -10.05 -14.84 13.80
C LEU A 119 -9.45 -13.83 14.78
N LEU A 120 -10.26 -13.16 15.60
CA LEU A 120 -9.80 -12.18 16.58
C LEU A 120 -9.04 -12.80 17.77
N ALA A 121 -9.20 -14.09 18.02
CA ALA A 121 -8.46 -14.82 19.05
C ALA A 121 -7.27 -15.62 18.49
N ALA A 122 -7.12 -15.68 17.17
CA ALA A 122 -6.19 -16.60 16.50
C ALA A 122 -4.72 -16.37 16.85
N ASP A 123 -4.32 -15.15 17.20
CA ASP A 123 -2.95 -14.83 17.62
C ASP A 123 -2.59 -15.47 18.96
N ARG A 124 -3.58 -15.65 19.84
CA ARG A 124 -3.43 -16.26 21.17
C ARG A 124 -3.71 -17.76 21.16
N GLU A 125 -4.74 -18.18 20.43
CA GLU A 125 -5.23 -19.57 20.46
C GLU A 125 -4.60 -20.45 19.38
N HIS A 126 -4.22 -19.88 18.22
CA HIS A 126 -3.72 -20.59 17.04
C HIS A 126 -2.55 -19.89 16.33
N PRO A 127 -1.49 -19.46 17.05
CA PRO A 127 -0.39 -18.70 16.46
C PRO A 127 0.34 -19.44 15.33
N GLU A 128 0.41 -20.77 15.40
CA GLU A 128 0.99 -21.63 14.37
C GLU A 128 0.22 -21.59 13.04
N ALA A 129 -1.11 -21.37 13.08
CA ALA A 129 -1.93 -21.26 11.89
C ALA A 129 -1.73 -19.93 11.15
N LEU A 130 -1.30 -18.88 11.87
CA LEU A 130 -1.07 -17.56 11.30
C LEU A 130 0.30 -17.41 10.62
N ARG A 131 1.31 -18.18 11.08
CA ARG A 131 2.68 -18.10 10.54
C ARG A 131 2.78 -18.28 9.03
N PRO A 132 2.19 -19.32 8.39
CA PRO A 132 2.25 -19.48 6.94
C PRO A 132 1.58 -18.33 6.18
N LEU A 133 0.61 -17.67 6.81
CA LEU A 133 -0.10 -16.54 6.23
C LEU A 133 0.69 -15.23 6.34
N HIS A 134 1.77 -15.19 7.11
CA HIS A 134 2.53 -13.99 7.45
C HIS A 134 1.63 -12.90 8.05
N VAL A 135 0.69 -13.32 8.90
CA VAL A 135 -0.22 -12.44 9.65
C VAL A 135 0.11 -12.60 11.13
N SER A 136 0.18 -11.49 11.87
CA SER A 136 0.45 -11.54 13.31
C SER A 136 -0.84 -11.57 14.14
N SER A 137 -1.87 -10.87 13.68
CA SER A 137 -3.18 -10.81 14.35
C SER A 137 -4.27 -10.35 13.38
N TYR A 138 -5.52 -10.53 13.77
CA TYR A 138 -6.68 -9.89 13.14
C TYR A 138 -7.29 -8.88 14.10
N GLN A 139 -7.83 -7.79 13.55
CA GLN A 139 -8.50 -6.76 14.32
C GLN A 139 -9.84 -6.40 13.68
N PRO A 140 -10.82 -5.91 14.45
CA PRO A 140 -12.03 -5.33 13.89
C PRO A 140 -11.66 -4.17 12.97
N PRO A 141 -12.32 -4.02 11.81
CA PRO A 141 -12.09 -2.86 10.96
C PRO A 141 -12.54 -1.59 11.70
N THR A 142 -11.76 -0.51 11.58
CA THR A 142 -12.19 0.82 12.03
C THR A 142 -12.97 1.52 10.92
N GLU A 143 -13.80 2.49 11.29
CA GLU A 143 -14.58 3.25 10.32
C GLU A 143 -13.65 4.03 9.37
N GLU A 144 -12.58 4.63 9.90
CA GLU A 144 -11.61 5.36 9.10
C GLU A 144 -10.95 4.50 8.03
N LEU A 145 -10.63 3.24 8.37
CA LEU A 145 -10.00 2.30 7.45
C LEU A 145 -10.97 1.85 6.35
N LEU A 146 -12.25 1.65 6.68
CA LEU A 146 -13.27 1.33 5.68
C LEU A 146 -13.52 2.50 4.73
N GLU A 147 -13.60 3.73 5.26
CA GLU A 147 -13.74 4.93 4.44
C GLU A 147 -12.51 5.17 3.54
N ALA A 148 -11.31 4.89 4.05
CA ALA A 148 -10.09 4.92 3.25
C ALA A 148 -10.16 3.96 2.05
N CYS A 149 -10.60 2.72 2.28
CA CYS A 149 -10.76 1.74 1.21
C CYS A 149 -11.81 2.18 0.18
N LYS A 150 -12.97 2.69 0.62
CA LYS A 150 -14.03 3.19 -0.29
C LYS A 150 -13.51 4.32 -1.18
N ARG A 151 -12.83 5.31 -0.59
CA ARG A 151 -12.29 6.46 -1.31
C ARG A 151 -11.33 6.03 -2.42
N LEU A 152 -10.49 5.03 -2.18
CA LEU A 152 -9.55 4.53 -3.19
C LEU A 152 -10.23 3.77 -4.34
N VAL A 153 -11.34 3.08 -4.07
CA VAL A 153 -12.13 2.42 -5.11
C VAL A 153 -12.77 3.47 -6.03
N GLU A 154 -13.33 4.53 -5.44
CA GLU A 154 -13.94 5.64 -6.18
C GLU A 154 -12.91 6.40 -7.03
N SER A 155 -11.74 6.71 -6.47
CA SER A 155 -10.67 7.42 -7.18
C SER A 155 -10.03 6.62 -8.31
N SER A 156 -10.09 5.28 -8.23
CA SER A 156 -9.49 4.39 -9.23
C SER A 156 -10.43 4.08 -10.41
N GLY A 157 -11.62 4.69 -10.46
CA GLY A 157 -12.61 4.43 -11.51
C GLY A 157 -13.26 3.06 -11.42
N GLY A 158 -13.28 2.45 -10.22
CA GLY A 158 -13.85 1.15 -9.95
C GLY A 158 -15.37 1.15 -10.00
N ALA A 159 -15.94 1.28 -11.20
CA ALA A 159 -17.28 0.79 -11.49
C ALA A 159 -17.22 -0.74 -11.58
N ALA A 160 -16.96 -1.40 -10.46
CA ALA A 160 -17.36 -2.79 -10.29
C ALA A 160 -18.87 -2.76 -10.02
N SER A 161 -19.67 -2.87 -11.07
CA SER A 161 -21.09 -3.17 -10.95
C SER A 161 -21.25 -4.36 -10.00
N LEU A 162 -21.81 -4.11 -8.81
CA LEU A 162 -22.30 -5.15 -7.93
C LEU A 162 -23.33 -5.97 -8.73
N PRO A 163 -23.18 -7.30 -8.85
CA PRO A 163 -24.29 -8.11 -9.34
C PRO A 163 -25.41 -8.06 -8.29
N ASP A 164 -26.60 -7.67 -8.74
CA ASP A 164 -27.86 -7.75 -8.01
C ASP A 164 -28.15 -9.16 -7.43
#